data_AF-A0A1A9ZIK8-F1
#
_entry.id   AF-A0A1A9ZIK8-F1
#
_cell.length_a   1.000
_cell.length_b   1.000
_cell.length_c   1.000
_cell.angle_alpha   90.00
_cell.angle_beta   90.00
_cell.angle_gamma   90.00
#
_symmetry.space_group_name_H-M   'P 1'
#
loop_
_entity.id
_entity.type
_entity.pdbx_description
1 polymer ?
#
loop_
_entity_poly.entity_id
_entity_poly.type
_entity_poly.pdbx_seq_one_letter_code
_entity_poly.pdbx_strand_id
1 'polypeptide(L)'
;MLKAPPPYPLLHECDLCTLQKVQMIDVYMNEVLRVGVAQICQNIGYDSTKTVALEVLQDILDRFLKALTRDLRQRVEHYNRTEANLNDVALTLSNCDINLDELTEYVINVDPIAFAFEVPKFPRHKASATTEYFKETNRHNRNERMNG
;
A
#
# COMPACT_ATOMS: atom_id res chain seq x y z
N MET A 1 58.41 5.76 2.88
CA MET A 1 57.43 6.54 3.68
C MET A 1 56.05 6.34 3.05
N LEU A 2 55.30 5.33 3.51
CA LEU A 2 53.92 5.05 3.10
C LEU A 2 53.02 5.41 4.29
N LYS A 3 52.19 6.45 4.14
CA LYS A 3 51.23 6.86 5.17
C LYS A 3 49.96 6.06 4.94
N ALA A 4 49.67 5.12 5.85
CA ALA A 4 48.46 4.30 5.79
C ALA A 4 47.19 5.19 5.90
N PRO A 5 46.11 4.89 5.15
CA PRO A 5 44.83 5.58 5.30
C PRO A 5 44.18 5.24 6.65
N PRO A 6 43.39 6.16 7.24
CA PRO A 6 42.74 5.94 8.54
C PRO A 6 41.71 4.79 8.49
N PRO A 7 41.48 4.09 9.61
CA PRO A 7 40.49 3.03 9.68
C PRO A 7 39.08 3.62 9.52
N TYR A 8 38.27 3.00 8.65
CA TYR A 8 36.86 3.33 8.52
C TYR A 8 36.15 3.21 9.87
N PRO A 9 35.32 4.18 10.29
CA PRO A 9 34.57 4.06 11.52
C PRO A 9 33.52 2.95 11.38
N LEU A 10 33.48 2.11 12.41
CA LEU A 10 32.61 0.96 12.58
C LEU A 10 31.14 1.36 12.41
N LEU A 11 30.47 0.67 11.49
CA LEU A 11 29.02 0.64 11.32
C LEU A 11 28.38 0.19 12.64
N HIS A 12 27.73 1.10 13.36
CA HIS A 12 26.95 0.77 14.54
C HIS A 12 25.67 1.62 14.58
N GLU A 13 24.54 0.94 14.82
CA GLU A 13 23.25 1.47 15.31
C GLU A 13 22.15 1.94 14.32
N CYS A 14 22.39 2.07 12.99
CA CYS A 14 21.34 2.55 12.06
C CYS A 14 20.36 1.49 11.50
N ASP A 15 20.65 0.19 11.64
CA ASP A 15 19.83 -0.85 11.00
C ASP A 15 18.59 -1.26 11.80
N LEU A 16 18.61 -1.15 13.14
CA LEU A 16 17.48 -1.57 13.98
C LEU A 16 16.23 -0.69 13.82
N CYS A 17 16.38 0.64 13.68
CA CYS A 17 15.23 1.53 13.51
C CYS A 17 14.57 1.40 12.12
N THR A 18 15.37 1.10 11.09
CA THR A 18 14.88 0.86 9.73
C THR A 18 14.11 -0.44 9.66
N LEU A 19 14.65 -1.52 10.27
CA LEU A 19 13.95 -2.80 10.38
C LEU A 19 12.65 -2.66 11.19
N GLN A 20 12.67 -1.94 12.31
CA GLN A 20 11.46 -1.71 13.12
C GLN A 20 10.39 -0.90 12.35
N LYS A 21 10.78 0.02 11.45
CA LYS A 21 9.83 0.73 10.58
C LYS A 21 9.24 -0.15 9.48
N VAL A 22 10.05 -1.00 8.85
CA VAL A 22 9.58 -1.94 7.82
C VAL A 22 8.58 -2.94 8.42
N GLN A 23 8.91 -3.51 9.58
CA GLN A 23 8.02 -4.45 10.28
C GLN A 23 6.66 -3.82 10.64
N MET A 24 6.63 -2.55 11.05
CA MET A 24 5.37 -1.86 11.37
C MET A 24 4.50 -1.54 10.15
N ILE A 25 5.12 -1.31 8.98
CA ILE A 25 4.38 -1.14 7.72
C ILE A 25 3.78 -2.46 7.29
N ASP A 26 4.54 -3.55 7.35
CA ASP A 26 4.07 -4.88 6.95
C ASP A 26 2.86 -5.32 7.81
N VAL A 27 2.92 -5.09 9.13
CA VAL A 27 1.79 -5.37 10.03
C VAL A 27 0.56 -4.54 9.64
N TYR A 28 0.74 -3.25 9.36
CA TYR A 28 -0.37 -2.38 8.93
C TYR A 28 -0.98 -2.86 7.61
N MET A 29 -0.16 -3.17 6.60
CA MET A 29 -0.63 -3.63 5.29
C MET A 29 -1.37 -4.96 5.38
N ASN A 30 -0.92 -5.86 6.25
CA ASN A 30 -1.62 -7.10 6.55
C ASN A 30 -3.01 -6.85 7.16
N GLU A 31 -3.13 -5.93 8.12
CA GLU A 31 -4.44 -5.57 8.68
C GLU A 31 -5.36 -4.92 7.64
N VAL A 32 -4.83 -4.08 6.74
CA VAL A 32 -5.62 -3.55 5.61
C VAL A 32 -6.12 -4.68 4.73
N LEU A 33 -5.26 -5.64 4.37
CA LEU A 33 -5.65 -6.78 3.54
C LEU A 33 -6.70 -7.65 4.23
N ARG A 34 -6.55 -7.88 5.54
CA ARG A 34 -7.51 -8.60 6.38
C ARG A 34 -8.89 -7.96 6.35
N VAL A 35 -8.96 -6.63 6.47
CA VAL A 35 -10.22 -5.89 6.36
C VAL A 35 -10.81 -6.02 4.96
N GLY A 36 -10.00 -5.92 3.91
CA GLY A 36 -10.46 -6.13 2.53
C GLY A 36 -11.08 -7.52 2.31
N VAL A 37 -10.44 -8.59 2.79
CA VAL A 37 -10.98 -9.95 2.73
C VAL A 37 -12.30 -10.07 3.49
N ALA A 38 -12.37 -9.50 4.70
CA ALA A 38 -13.60 -9.50 5.49
C ALA A 38 -14.76 -8.79 4.77
N GLN A 39 -14.50 -7.68 4.09
CA GLN A 39 -15.50 -6.97 3.29
C GLN A 39 -15.98 -7.79 2.09
N ILE A 40 -15.09 -8.51 1.41
CA ILE A 40 -15.47 -9.43 0.33
C ILE A 40 -16.42 -10.52 0.87
N CYS A 41 -16.09 -11.12 2.02
CA CYS A 41 -16.97 -12.11 2.65
C CYS A 41 -18.34 -11.53 3.04
N GLN A 42 -18.37 -10.31 3.60
CA GLN A 42 -19.62 -9.63 3.93
C GLN A 42 -20.47 -9.36 2.69
N ASN A 43 -19.86 -8.99 1.57
CA ASN A 43 -20.57 -8.75 0.31
C ASN A 43 -21.31 -9.99 -0.21
N ILE A 44 -20.68 -11.16 -0.04
CA ILE A 44 -21.25 -12.43 -0.46
C ILE A 44 -22.42 -12.83 0.47
N GLY A 45 -22.54 -12.22 1.65
CA GLY A 45 -23.59 -12.48 2.64
C GLY A 45 -23.16 -13.37 3.80
N TYR A 46 -21.86 -13.49 4.08
CA TYR A 46 -21.39 -14.19 5.28
C TYR A 46 -21.53 -13.31 6.53
N ASP A 47 -22.41 -13.71 7.45
CA ASP A 47 -22.61 -13.01 8.74
C ASP A 47 -21.50 -13.31 9.75
N SER A 48 -20.82 -14.45 9.64
CA SER A 48 -19.71 -14.83 10.51
C SER A 48 -18.75 -15.79 9.80
N THR A 49 -17.48 -15.76 10.19
CA THR A 49 -16.45 -16.63 9.62
C THR A 49 -15.40 -16.97 10.68
N LYS A 50 -14.78 -18.13 10.57
CA LYS A 50 -13.68 -18.54 11.46
C LYS A 50 -12.44 -17.69 11.17
N THR A 51 -11.79 -17.16 12.21
CA THR A 51 -10.58 -16.32 12.07
C THR A 51 -9.49 -17.00 11.24
N VAL A 52 -9.24 -18.29 11.49
CA VAL A 52 -8.24 -19.08 10.74
C VAL A 52 -8.53 -19.13 9.24
N ALA A 53 -9.82 -19.15 8.84
CA ALA A 53 -10.17 -19.17 7.42
C ALA A 53 -9.90 -17.81 6.75
N LEU A 54 -10.16 -16.69 7.46
CA LEU A 54 -9.86 -15.35 6.96
C LEU A 54 -8.35 -15.12 6.84
N GLU A 55 -7.55 -15.60 7.80
CA GLU A 55 -6.09 -15.54 7.75
C GLU A 55 -5.55 -16.30 6.52
N VAL A 56 -6.08 -17.49 6.23
CA VAL A 56 -5.71 -18.25 5.03
C VAL A 56 -6.11 -17.52 3.74
N LEU A 57 -7.32 -16.95 3.67
CA LEU A 57 -7.75 -16.17 2.51
C LEU A 57 -6.88 -14.92 2.31
N GLN A 58 -6.49 -14.25 3.39
CA GLN A 58 -5.55 -13.13 3.36
C GLN A 58 -4.19 -13.57 2.78
N ASP A 59 -3.64 -14.69 3.25
CA ASP A 59 -2.37 -15.23 2.76
C ASP A 59 -2.45 -15.61 1.27
N ILE A 60 -3.55 -16.21 0.84
CA ILE A 60 -3.80 -16.56 -0.56
C ILE A 60 -3.85 -15.29 -1.41
N LEU A 61 -4.59 -14.27 -0.97
CA LEU A 61 -4.74 -13.02 -1.70
C LEU A 61 -3.41 -12.26 -1.81
N ASP A 62 -2.63 -12.19 -0.73
CA ASP A 62 -1.29 -11.58 -0.74
C ASP A 62 -0.36 -12.29 -1.74
N ARG A 63 -0.32 -13.62 -1.70
CA ARG A 63 0.50 -14.43 -2.62
C ARG A 63 0.05 -14.26 -4.07
N PHE A 64 -1.25 -14.23 -4.31
CA PHE A 64 -1.82 -14.00 -5.64
C PHE A 64 -1.40 -12.64 -6.20
N LEU A 65 -1.57 -11.55 -5.43
CA LEU A 65 -1.19 -10.21 -5.85
C LEU A 65 0.32 -10.09 -6.12
N LYS A 66 1.16 -10.70 -5.28
CA LYS A 66 2.62 -10.76 -5.49
C LYS A 66 3.00 -11.54 -6.75
N ALA A 67 2.34 -12.67 -7.01
CA ALA A 67 2.56 -13.44 -8.23
C ALA A 67 2.13 -12.65 -9.47
N LEU A 68 0.92 -12.09 -9.46
CA LEU A 68 0.36 -11.29 -10.55
C LEU A 68 1.26 -10.10 -10.90
N THR A 69 1.68 -9.34 -9.90
CA THR A 69 2.55 -8.16 -10.09
C THR A 69 3.94 -8.53 -10.58
N ARG A 70 4.52 -9.64 -10.12
CA ARG A 70 5.79 -10.17 -10.63
C ARG A 70 5.70 -10.52 -12.11
N ASP A 71 4.64 -11.23 -12.50
CA ASP A 71 4.45 -11.68 -13.88
C ASP A 71 4.14 -10.50 -14.81
N LEU A 72 3.38 -9.51 -14.32
CA LEU A 72 3.15 -8.24 -15.01
C LEU A 72 4.47 -7.47 -15.21
N ARG A 73 5.30 -7.36 -14.17
CA ARG A 73 6.60 -6.70 -14.25
C ARG A 73 7.49 -7.37 -15.29
N GLN A 74 7.62 -8.70 -15.23
CA GLN A 74 8.41 -9.46 -16.19
C GLN A 74 7.96 -9.18 -17.63
N ARG A 75 6.65 -9.12 -17.87
CA ARG A 75 6.09 -8.80 -19.18
C ARG A 75 6.47 -7.38 -19.64
N VAL A 76 6.35 -6.39 -18.76
CA VAL A 76 6.70 -4.99 -19.07
C VAL A 76 8.19 -4.83 -19.37
N GLU A 77 9.05 -5.55 -18.63
CA GLU A 77 10.50 -5.62 -18.85
C GLU A 77 10.85 -6.25 -20.20
N HIS A 78 10.14 -7.29 -20.64
CA HIS A 78 10.35 -7.89 -21.96
C HIS A 78 10.11 -6.91 -23.12
N TYR A 79 9.29 -5.88 -22.92
CA TYR A 79 9.08 -4.80 -23.88
C TYR A 79 10.02 -3.62 -23.69
N ASN A 80 11.04 -3.74 -22.83
CA ASN A 80 11.95 -2.65 -22.45
C ASN A 80 11.22 -1.38 -21.96
N ARG A 81 10.04 -1.56 -21.34
CA ARG A 81 9.28 -0.49 -20.70
C ARG A 81 9.38 -0.63 -19.19
N THR A 82 9.07 0.44 -18.48
CA THR A 82 8.92 0.43 -17.01
C THR A 82 7.47 0.60 -16.58
N GLU A 83 6.64 1.13 -17.46
CA GLU A 83 5.23 1.41 -17.21
C GLU A 83 4.33 0.35 -17.86
N ALA A 84 3.45 -0.24 -17.06
CA ALA A 84 2.45 -1.21 -17.51
C ALA A 84 1.30 -0.50 -18.21
N ASN A 85 0.85 -1.04 -19.35
CA ASN A 85 -0.36 -0.62 -20.04
C ASN A 85 -1.52 -1.61 -19.78
N LEU A 86 -2.73 -1.27 -20.22
CA LEU A 86 -3.91 -2.13 -20.05
C LEU A 86 -3.80 -3.48 -20.79
N ASN A 87 -3.09 -3.52 -21.92
CA ASN A 87 -2.87 -4.78 -22.65
C ASN A 87 -1.95 -5.72 -21.88
N ASP A 88 -0.92 -5.19 -21.22
CA ASP A 88 -0.02 -5.97 -20.36
C ASP A 88 -0.81 -6.61 -19.21
N VAL A 89 -1.70 -5.84 -18.58
CA VAL A 89 -2.57 -6.31 -17.51
C VAL A 89 -3.56 -7.36 -18.03
N ALA A 90 -4.23 -7.11 -19.15
CA ALA A 90 -5.17 -8.05 -19.77
C ALA A 90 -4.52 -9.40 -20.08
N LEU A 91 -3.32 -9.38 -20.66
CA LEU A 91 -2.57 -10.60 -20.96
C LEU A 91 -2.08 -11.31 -19.69
N THR A 92 -1.67 -10.57 -18.67
CA THR A 92 -1.25 -11.18 -17.40
C THR A 92 -2.44 -11.80 -16.65
N LEU A 93 -3.61 -11.16 -16.66
CA LEU A 93 -4.84 -11.74 -16.10
C LEU A 93 -5.26 -13.00 -16.86
N SER A 94 -5.21 -12.98 -18.19
CA SER A 94 -5.47 -14.17 -19.02
C SER A 94 -4.50 -15.31 -18.72
N ASN A 95 -3.22 -15.02 -18.43
CA ASN A 95 -2.25 -16.03 -18.00
C ASN A 95 -2.55 -16.64 -16.61
N CYS A 96 -3.33 -15.94 -15.78
CA CYS A 96 -3.83 -16.45 -14.51
C CYS A 96 -5.17 -17.17 -14.65
N ASP A 97 -5.58 -17.52 -15.88
CA ASP A 97 -6.88 -18.11 -16.22
C ASP A 97 -8.08 -17.26 -15.77
N ILE A 98 -7.90 -15.92 -15.72
CA ILE A 98 -8.98 -14.98 -15.40
C ILE A 98 -9.64 -14.51 -16.69
N ASN A 99 -10.94 -14.78 -16.81
CA ASN A 99 -11.75 -14.34 -17.94
C ASN A 99 -12.16 -12.87 -17.77
N LEU A 100 -11.77 -12.01 -18.72
CA LEU A 100 -12.07 -10.58 -18.68
C LEU A 100 -13.55 -10.27 -18.91
N ASP A 101 -14.27 -11.12 -19.64
CA ASP A 101 -15.70 -10.92 -19.89
C ASP A 101 -16.49 -11.13 -18.59
N GLU A 102 -16.19 -12.20 -17.86
CA GLU A 102 -16.77 -12.47 -16.54
C GLU A 102 -16.39 -11.40 -15.52
N LEU A 103 -15.14 -10.91 -15.55
CA LEU A 103 -14.72 -9.80 -14.69
C LEU A 103 -15.51 -8.51 -14.98
N THR A 104 -15.78 -8.24 -16.27
CA THR A 104 -16.59 -7.09 -16.68
C THR A 104 -18.04 -7.24 -16.20
N GLU A 105 -18.62 -8.43 -16.37
CA GLU A 105 -19.96 -8.75 -15.86
C GLU A 105 -20.04 -8.59 -14.34
N TYR A 106 -19.03 -9.05 -13.61
CA TYR A 106 -18.95 -8.90 -12.16
C TYR A 106 -18.95 -7.42 -11.75
N VAL A 107 -18.13 -6.58 -12.39
CA VAL A 107 -18.07 -5.13 -12.09
C VAL A 107 -19.40 -4.42 -12.37
N ILE A 108 -20.17 -4.90 -13.35
CA ILE A 108 -21.49 -4.33 -13.69
C ILE A 108 -22.56 -4.76 -12.68
N ASN A 109 -22.52 -6.02 -12.24
CA ASN A 109 -23.58 -6.63 -11.45
C ASN A 109 -23.36 -6.57 -9.94
N VAL A 110 -22.12 -6.34 -9.49
CA VAL A 110 -21.78 -6.27 -8.07
C VAL A 110 -21.49 -4.84 -7.67
N ASP A 111 -22.29 -4.33 -6.72
CA ASP A 111 -22.13 -2.98 -6.21
C ASP A 111 -20.77 -2.78 -5.55
N PRO A 112 -20.10 -1.62 -5.79
CA PRO A 112 -18.82 -1.33 -5.17
C PRO A 112 -19.00 -1.11 -3.66
N ILE A 113 -18.24 -1.84 -2.86
CA ILE A 113 -18.21 -1.68 -1.41
C ILE A 113 -17.23 -0.58 -1.05
N ALA A 114 -17.71 0.42 -0.30
CA ALA A 114 -16.82 1.41 0.28
C ALA A 114 -15.85 0.74 1.27
N PHE A 115 -14.56 1.01 1.15
CA PHE A 115 -13.58 0.47 2.09
C PHE A 115 -13.88 0.98 3.50
N ALA A 116 -13.69 0.13 4.51
CA ALA A 116 -14.15 0.43 5.87
C ALA A 116 -13.47 1.66 6.52
N PHE A 117 -12.32 2.09 6.00
CA PHE A 117 -11.59 3.27 6.46
C PHE A 117 -10.77 3.90 5.34
N GLU A 118 -10.31 5.14 5.53
CA GLU A 118 -9.42 5.78 4.56
C GLU A 118 -7.99 5.23 4.68
N VAL A 119 -7.50 4.59 3.62
CA VAL A 119 -6.11 4.12 3.55
C VAL A 119 -5.18 5.33 3.32
N PRO A 120 -4.20 5.59 4.21
CA PRO A 120 -3.29 6.70 4.08
C PRO A 120 -2.36 6.48 2.86
N LYS A 121 -2.17 7.54 2.07
CA LYS A 121 -1.18 7.53 0.97
C LYS A 121 0.24 7.58 1.54
N PHE A 122 1.10 6.70 1.03
CA PHE A 122 2.52 6.66 1.36
C PHE A 122 3.36 7.21 0.19
N PRO A 123 4.56 7.75 0.47
CA PRO A 123 5.12 8.05 1.78
C PRO A 123 4.44 9.28 2.42
N ARG A 124 3.97 9.17 3.66
CA ARG A 124 3.46 10.33 4.39
C ARG A 124 4.66 11.09 4.97
N HIS A 125 4.95 12.28 4.45
CA HIS A 125 5.92 13.15 5.09
C HIS A 125 5.41 13.51 6.50
N LYS A 126 6.24 13.33 7.53
CA LYS A 126 5.96 13.89 8.85
C LYS A 126 5.80 15.40 8.66
N ALA A 127 4.66 15.96 9.09
CA ALA A 127 4.55 17.41 9.16
C ALA A 127 5.69 17.91 10.06
N SER A 128 6.57 18.74 9.53
CA SER A 128 7.51 19.48 10.36
C SER A 128 6.66 20.38 11.26
N ALA A 129 6.91 20.35 12.58
CA ALA A 129 6.18 21.13 13.59
C ALA A 129 6.07 22.63 13.22
N THR A 130 6.93 23.11 12.32
CA THR A 130 6.91 24.45 11.75
C THR A 130 5.61 24.81 11.02
N THR A 131 4.93 23.86 10.37
CA THR A 131 3.75 24.17 9.54
C THR A 131 2.49 24.43 10.38
N GLU A 132 2.38 23.82 11.56
CA GLU A 132 1.27 24.09 12.50
C GLU A 132 1.45 25.46 13.17
N TYR A 133 2.68 25.83 13.54
CA TYR A 133 2.97 27.14 14.13
C TYR A 133 2.61 28.32 13.20
N PHE A 134 2.82 28.15 11.89
CA PHE A 134 2.45 29.16 10.89
C PHE A 134 0.94 29.25 10.62
N LYS A 135 0.17 28.17 10.81
CA LYS A 135 -1.29 28.22 10.66
C LYS A 135 -1.94 28.94 11.84
N GLU A 136 -1.46 28.71 13.05
CA GLU A 136 -2.00 29.33 14.27
C GLU A 136 -1.73 30.85 14.32
N THR A 137 -0.50 31.28 13.95
CA THR A 137 -0.12 32.69 13.89
C THR A 137 -0.86 33.49 12.82
N ASN A 138 -1.22 32.87 11.69
CA ASN A 138 -2.04 33.51 10.66
C ASN A 138 -3.51 33.62 11.07
N ARG A 139 -4.04 32.69 11.87
CA ARG A 139 -5.40 32.76 12.43
C ARG A 139 -5.52 33.86 13.47
N HIS A 140 -4.51 34.04 14.32
CA HIS A 140 -4.46 35.11 15.32
C HIS A 140 -4.35 36.50 14.66
N ASN A 141 -3.46 36.68 13.68
CA ASN A 141 -3.30 37.95 12.95
C ASN A 141 -4.54 38.39 12.14
N ARG A 142 -5.37 37.44 11.69
CA ARG A 142 -6.59 37.77 10.93
C ARG A 142 -7.71 38.34 11.82
N ASN A 143 -7.77 37.91 13.07
CA ASN A 143 -8.79 38.35 14.02
C ASN A 143 -8.50 39.76 14.58
N GLU A 144 -7.23 40.20 14.57
CA GLU A 144 -6.85 41.54 15.01
C GLU A 144 -7.14 42.63 13.96
N ARG A 145 -7.28 42.26 12.68
CA ARG A 145 -7.59 43.22 11.58
C ARG A 145 -9.08 43.53 11.41
N MET A 146 -9.96 42.84 12.14
CA MET A 146 -11.42 43.05 12.08
C MET A 146 -11.96 43.76 13.32
N ASN A 147 -11.08 44.19 14.24
CA ASN A 147 -11.44 44.82 15.51
C ASN A 147 -10.71 46.16 15.75
N GLY A 148 -10.24 46.80 14.68
CA GLY A 148 -9.65 48.14 14.68
C GLY A 148 -10.37 49.06 13.70
#